data_AF-D8T2V6-F1
#
_entry.id   AF-D8T2V6-F1
#
_cell.length_a   1.000
_cell.length_b   1.000
_cell.length_c   1.000
_cell.angle_alpha   90.00
_cell.angle_beta   90.00
_cell.angle_gamma   90.00
#
_symmetry.space_group_name_H-M   'P 1'
#
loop_
_entity.id
_entity.type
_entity.pdbx_description
1 polymer ?
#
loop_
_entity_poly.entity_id
_entity_poly.type
_entity_poly.pdbx_seq_one_letter_code
_entity_poly.pdbx_strand_id
1 'polypeptide(L)'
;MGFQANQKMSFDELNDFLNVHLNNIGDPFVEGNCTTNTKFMERAVLDYYASLWNANWPHKSSLLGDEEGNSYWGFLLTMGSTEGNMYALWNARDYLGGKILLMESGGDTKKAAAARLVYRQAAVPPNAKPVPSQARSAAPFPECCDEFCENYFSPVAFYSEDTHYSFTKATRLIGIPTFGVVGEEKYPGMCPITEDGKWPDEVPSHEEGPEDGTIRTESLAELVLFFARRGHPIFVNLNYGTTFKGAYDSVVKAMAALMPIFQFYGHDKRVIDAGGEESVRTGFWIHVDGALGAAYIPYLKMAAEEGCKFEDGGAVEVAPEFDFSLEAVHSIAMSGHKWMGAPIPCGLFMSKRRYQINPPSNPIYTGTPDTTFAGSRNGLSAVFFWSYISKHTLKQQIDKAVRCQGMARFIYNTMTELGKKLNLDLWVARSPLSLTVRFRQLNDDLVFKYSLSNETLVVNDVQRLISHVFAMEHVTKELVLMLAEDVMKLGPKAFKDLSDGTAGASDGLTTMDAPLVSCVPFQGRGFSGN
;
A
#
# COMPACT_ATOMS: atom_id res chain seq x y z
N MET A 1 -19.71 6.97 5.87
CA MET A 1 -18.77 8.13 5.89
C MET A 1 -17.39 7.77 6.45
N GLY A 2 -17.28 6.85 7.41
CA GLY A 2 -16.00 6.55 8.08
C GLY A 2 -15.08 5.58 7.36
N PHE A 3 -15.33 5.27 6.08
CA PHE A 3 -14.47 4.39 5.30
C PHE A 3 -14.14 5.05 3.97
N GLN A 4 -12.92 4.81 3.50
CA GLN A 4 -12.39 5.28 2.22
C GLN A 4 -12.96 4.52 1.02
N ALA A 5 -14.27 4.30 0.98
CA ALA A 5 -14.98 3.56 -0.06
C ALA A 5 -16.00 4.47 -0.73
N ASN A 6 -15.77 4.86 -1.98
CA ASN A 6 -16.67 5.74 -2.70
C ASN A 6 -18.01 5.06 -3.00
N GLN A 7 -19.10 5.57 -2.43
CA GLN A 7 -20.46 5.06 -2.65
C GLN A 7 -21.18 5.71 -3.84
N LYS A 8 -20.60 6.74 -4.46
CA LYS A 8 -21.17 7.38 -5.64
C LYS A 8 -20.70 6.62 -6.88
N MET A 9 -21.51 5.64 -7.29
CA MET A 9 -21.23 4.75 -8.42
C MET A 9 -22.37 4.79 -9.43
N SER A 10 -22.05 4.64 -10.71
CA SER A 10 -23.04 4.52 -11.80
C SER A 10 -22.51 3.54 -12.84
N PHE A 11 -23.02 2.31 -12.77
CA PHE A 11 -22.62 1.17 -13.59
C PHE A 11 -23.84 0.44 -14.19
N ASP A 12 -25.00 1.12 -14.29
CA ASP A 12 -26.25 0.53 -14.76
C ASP A 12 -26.12 -0.04 -16.19
N GLU A 13 -25.25 0.57 -17.01
CA GLU A 13 -24.95 0.08 -18.36
C GLU A 13 -24.16 -1.24 -18.40
N LEU A 14 -23.65 -1.71 -17.26
CA LEU A 14 -22.84 -2.94 -17.17
C LEU A 14 -23.66 -4.15 -16.74
N ASN A 15 -24.98 -4.02 -16.57
CA ASN A 15 -25.86 -5.09 -16.12
C ASN A 15 -25.79 -6.35 -17.01
N ASP A 16 -25.55 -6.18 -18.32
CA ASP A 16 -25.45 -7.29 -19.26
C ASP A 16 -24.24 -8.20 -18.95
N PHE A 17 -23.18 -7.67 -18.33
CA PHE A 17 -22.03 -8.48 -17.92
C PHE A 17 -22.32 -9.39 -16.72
N LEU A 18 -23.40 -9.16 -15.96
CA LEU A 18 -23.76 -9.99 -14.80
C LEU A 18 -24.18 -11.41 -15.21
N ASN A 19 -24.65 -11.58 -16.45
CA ASN A 19 -25.01 -12.88 -17.01
C ASN A 19 -23.87 -13.54 -17.80
N VAL A 20 -22.65 -12.99 -17.73
CA VAL A 20 -21.48 -13.49 -18.45
C VAL A 20 -20.40 -13.93 -17.46
N HIS A 21 -19.95 -15.17 -17.56
CA HIS A 21 -18.81 -15.65 -16.77
C HIS A 21 -17.49 -15.16 -17.39
N LEU A 22 -17.09 -13.95 -17.03
CA LEU A 22 -15.81 -13.37 -17.43
C LEU A 22 -14.66 -13.93 -16.59
N ASN A 23 -13.60 -14.39 -17.24
CA ASN A 23 -12.39 -14.86 -16.57
C ASN A 23 -11.11 -14.40 -17.28
N ASN A 24 -10.34 -13.53 -16.63
CA ASN A 24 -9.07 -13.02 -17.16
C ASN A 24 -7.87 -13.91 -16.81
N ILE A 25 -8.08 -15.23 -16.70
CA ILE A 25 -7.06 -16.22 -16.33
C ILE A 25 -5.67 -15.94 -16.95
N GLY A 26 -4.63 -16.01 -16.12
CA GLY A 26 -3.22 -15.82 -16.48
C GLY A 26 -2.81 -14.39 -16.85
N ASP A 27 -1.63 -14.26 -17.46
CA ASP A 27 -0.97 -12.97 -17.74
C ASP A 27 -1.84 -12.02 -18.61
N PRO A 28 -1.99 -10.72 -18.24
CA PRO A 28 -2.80 -9.76 -19.00
C PRO A 28 -2.32 -9.51 -20.44
N PHE A 29 -1.03 -9.72 -20.72
CA PHE A 29 -0.39 -9.44 -22.00
C PHE A 29 -0.23 -10.69 -22.87
N VAL A 30 -0.68 -11.86 -22.41
CA VAL A 30 -0.67 -13.11 -23.18
C VAL A 30 -2.08 -13.64 -23.38
N GLU A 31 -2.47 -13.77 -24.65
CA GLU A 31 -3.73 -14.42 -25.04
C GLU A 31 -3.71 -15.89 -24.62
N GLY A 32 -4.79 -16.34 -23.99
CA GLY A 32 -4.97 -17.71 -23.51
C GLY A 32 -6.13 -18.42 -24.20
N ASN A 33 -6.46 -19.63 -23.72
CA ASN A 33 -7.53 -20.45 -24.30
C ASN A 33 -8.95 -20.01 -23.85
N CYS A 34 -9.05 -19.27 -22.73
CA CYS A 34 -10.33 -18.74 -22.26
C CYS A 34 -10.71 -17.50 -23.07
N THR A 35 -11.63 -17.65 -24.02
CA THR A 35 -12.05 -16.56 -24.93
C THR A 35 -13.03 -15.59 -24.29
N THR A 36 -13.74 -15.99 -23.24
CA THR A 36 -14.66 -15.13 -22.46
C THR A 36 -13.87 -14.32 -21.42
N ASN A 37 -13.07 -13.39 -21.90
CA ASN A 37 -12.21 -12.53 -21.08
C ASN A 37 -12.29 -11.06 -21.50
N THR A 38 -11.80 -10.18 -20.64
CA THR A 38 -11.71 -8.73 -20.84
C THR A 38 -10.26 -8.24 -20.73
N LYS A 39 -9.27 -9.08 -21.08
CA LYS A 39 -7.84 -8.73 -20.97
C LYS A 39 -7.49 -7.46 -21.76
N PHE A 40 -8.18 -7.18 -22.87
CA PHE A 40 -7.97 -5.95 -23.63
C PHE A 40 -8.39 -4.69 -22.83
N MET A 41 -9.49 -4.75 -22.08
CA MET A 41 -9.90 -3.65 -21.18
C MET A 41 -8.91 -3.51 -20.03
N GLU A 42 -8.47 -4.65 -19.46
CA GLU A 42 -7.45 -4.68 -18.42
C GLU A 42 -6.15 -4.00 -18.87
N ARG A 43 -5.66 -4.30 -20.09
CA ARG A 43 -4.47 -3.64 -20.66
C ARG A 43 -4.68 -2.13 -20.84
N ALA A 44 -5.84 -1.69 -21.32
CA ALA A 44 -6.14 -0.27 -21.46
C ALA A 44 -6.16 0.46 -20.09
N VAL A 45 -6.68 -0.21 -19.05
CA VAL A 45 -6.66 0.32 -17.67
C VAL A 45 -5.23 0.38 -17.14
N LEU A 46 -4.44 -0.68 -17.37
CA LEU A 46 -3.03 -0.72 -16.97
C LEU A 46 -2.22 0.38 -17.65
N ASP A 47 -2.41 0.61 -18.96
CA ASP A 47 -1.76 1.69 -19.71
C ASP A 47 -2.13 3.08 -19.15
N TYR A 48 -3.40 3.28 -18.79
CA TYR A 48 -3.85 4.54 -18.17
C TYR A 48 -3.11 4.82 -16.86
N TYR A 49 -3.06 3.85 -15.95
CA TYR A 49 -2.37 4.03 -14.66
C TYR A 49 -0.85 4.03 -14.81
N ALA A 50 -0.29 3.32 -15.79
CA ALA A 50 1.13 3.37 -16.10
C ALA A 50 1.52 4.77 -16.56
N SER A 51 0.72 5.40 -17.42
CA SER A 51 0.91 6.80 -17.80
C SER A 51 0.73 7.75 -16.63
N LEU A 52 -0.27 7.52 -15.76
CA LEU A 52 -0.54 8.38 -14.61
C LEU A 52 0.56 8.33 -13.55
N TRP A 53 1.23 7.18 -13.42
CA TRP A 53 2.32 6.93 -12.47
C TRP A 53 3.71 7.01 -13.09
N ASN A 54 3.83 7.68 -14.25
CA ASN A 54 5.10 7.92 -14.95
C ASN A 54 5.92 6.64 -15.22
N ALA A 55 5.25 5.49 -15.39
CA ALA A 55 5.91 4.25 -15.79
C ALA A 55 6.30 4.30 -17.27
N ASN A 56 7.29 3.50 -17.67
CA ASN A 56 7.61 3.35 -19.09
C ASN A 56 6.52 2.49 -19.77
N TRP A 57 5.67 3.14 -20.55
CA TRP A 57 4.53 2.54 -21.24
C TRP A 57 4.62 2.77 -22.77
N PRO A 58 4.02 1.91 -23.61
CA PRO A 58 3.27 0.71 -23.27
C PRO A 58 4.16 -0.43 -22.77
N HIS A 59 3.55 -1.49 -22.23
CA HIS A 59 4.23 -2.76 -21.98
C HIS A 59 4.84 -3.30 -23.28
N LYS A 60 6.13 -3.66 -23.26
CA LYS A 60 6.86 -4.18 -24.42
C LYS A 60 7.57 -5.46 -24.05
N SER A 61 7.62 -6.43 -24.97
CA SER A 61 8.50 -7.60 -24.83
C SER A 61 9.94 -7.25 -25.22
N SER A 62 10.90 -8.12 -24.90
CA SER A 62 12.30 -7.97 -25.35
C SER A 62 12.40 -7.90 -26.87
N LEU A 63 11.57 -8.68 -27.58
CA LEU A 63 11.47 -8.65 -29.05
C LEU A 63 10.97 -7.30 -29.62
N LEU A 64 10.37 -6.46 -28.77
CA LEU A 64 9.84 -5.13 -29.13
C LEU A 64 10.71 -4.00 -28.57
N GLY A 65 11.99 -4.27 -28.27
CA GLY A 65 12.98 -3.26 -27.89
C GLY A 65 13.05 -2.91 -26.41
N ASP A 66 12.51 -3.76 -25.52
CA ASP A 66 12.65 -3.64 -24.06
C ASP A 66 13.60 -4.72 -23.51
N GLU A 67 14.86 -4.66 -23.94
CA GLU A 67 15.92 -5.61 -23.56
C GLU A 67 16.23 -5.55 -22.06
N GLU A 68 16.19 -4.35 -21.48
CA GLU A 68 16.45 -4.12 -20.05
C GLU A 68 15.22 -4.36 -19.15
N GLY A 69 14.03 -4.59 -19.72
CA GLY A 69 12.81 -4.84 -18.95
C GLY A 69 12.31 -3.62 -18.17
N ASN A 70 12.58 -2.41 -18.67
CA ASN A 70 12.21 -1.17 -18.01
C ASN A 70 10.74 -0.81 -18.22
N SER A 71 10.06 -1.40 -19.22
CA SER A 71 8.62 -1.20 -19.38
C SER A 71 7.83 -1.78 -18.21
N TYR A 72 6.65 -1.22 -17.97
CA TYR A 72 5.81 -1.65 -16.85
C TYR A 72 5.30 -3.09 -17.08
N TRP A 73 5.02 -3.78 -15.98
CA TRP A 73 4.17 -4.97 -15.95
C TRP A 73 3.27 -4.88 -14.74
N GLY A 74 2.03 -5.34 -14.88
CA GLY A 74 1.05 -5.30 -13.82
C GLY A 74 -0.19 -6.07 -14.21
N PHE A 75 -1.11 -6.20 -13.28
CA PHE A 75 -2.38 -6.88 -13.48
C PHE A 75 -3.46 -6.29 -12.56
N LEU A 76 -4.72 -6.46 -12.95
CA LEU A 76 -5.85 -6.14 -12.10
C LEU A 76 -6.09 -7.23 -11.08
N LEU A 77 -6.28 -6.78 -9.84
CA LEU A 77 -6.46 -7.62 -8.66
C LEU A 77 -7.91 -8.15 -8.61
N THR A 78 -8.03 -9.40 -8.16
CA THR A 78 -9.31 -10.08 -7.93
C THR A 78 -9.86 -9.74 -6.54
N MET A 79 -8.99 -9.38 -5.60
CA MET A 79 -9.31 -8.82 -4.29
C MET A 79 -9.11 -7.28 -4.30
N GLY A 80 -8.81 -6.68 -3.16
CA GLY A 80 -8.27 -5.30 -3.08
C GLY A 80 -6.74 -5.27 -3.05
N SER A 81 -6.16 -4.14 -2.60
CA SER A 81 -4.71 -3.99 -2.39
C SER A 81 -4.10 -5.04 -1.46
N THR A 82 -4.87 -5.76 -0.65
CA THR A 82 -4.36 -6.94 0.08
C THR A 82 -3.64 -7.91 -0.87
N GLU A 83 -4.24 -8.24 -2.02
CA GLU A 83 -3.60 -9.10 -3.03
C GLU A 83 -2.35 -8.43 -3.63
N GLY A 84 -2.43 -7.14 -3.94
CA GLY A 84 -1.32 -6.38 -4.50
C GLY A 84 -0.12 -6.31 -3.56
N ASN A 85 -0.35 -6.08 -2.27
CA ASN A 85 0.69 -6.02 -1.24
C ASN A 85 1.27 -7.42 -0.97
N MET A 86 0.44 -8.46 -0.97
CA MET A 86 0.90 -9.85 -0.89
C MET A 86 1.78 -10.22 -2.08
N TYR A 87 1.37 -9.83 -3.30
CA TYR A 87 2.17 -10.04 -4.50
C TYR A 87 3.46 -9.22 -4.47
N ALA A 88 3.42 -7.97 -3.99
CA ALA A 88 4.61 -7.14 -3.83
C ALA A 88 5.64 -7.77 -2.89
N LEU A 89 5.19 -8.25 -1.72
CA LEU A 89 6.03 -8.96 -0.75
C LEU A 89 6.55 -10.28 -1.30
N TRP A 90 5.72 -11.05 -2.01
CA TRP A 90 6.14 -12.29 -2.64
C TRP A 90 7.22 -12.04 -3.69
N ASN A 91 6.97 -11.09 -4.59
CA ASN A 91 7.91 -10.71 -5.61
C ASN A 91 9.23 -10.21 -5.01
N ALA A 92 9.16 -9.31 -4.01
CA ALA A 92 10.33 -8.82 -3.30
C ALA A 92 11.10 -9.93 -2.57
N ARG A 93 10.41 -10.82 -1.86
CA ARG A 93 11.03 -11.96 -1.17
C ARG A 93 11.83 -12.81 -2.14
N ASP A 94 11.28 -13.09 -3.31
CA ASP A 94 11.93 -13.93 -4.31
C ASP A 94 13.06 -13.18 -5.02
N TYR A 95 12.84 -11.91 -5.38
CA TYR A 95 13.83 -11.05 -6.01
C TYR A 95 15.06 -10.86 -5.13
N LEU A 96 14.85 -10.42 -3.89
CA LEU A 96 15.88 -10.20 -2.87
C LEU A 96 16.44 -11.53 -2.33
N GLY A 97 15.59 -12.55 -2.29
CA GLY A 97 15.99 -13.90 -1.97
C GLY A 97 16.87 -14.52 -3.05
N GLY A 98 17.01 -13.94 -4.24
CA GLY A 98 17.89 -14.42 -5.31
C GLY A 98 17.28 -15.50 -6.21
N LYS A 99 15.95 -15.58 -6.32
CA LYS A 99 15.30 -16.50 -7.27
C LYS A 99 15.55 -16.03 -8.70
N ILE A 100 15.59 -16.98 -9.64
CA ILE A 100 15.79 -16.69 -11.05
C ILE A 100 14.65 -15.84 -11.60
N LEU A 101 14.97 -14.74 -12.27
CA LEU A 101 13.99 -13.86 -12.92
C LEU A 101 13.50 -14.48 -14.21
N LEU A 102 12.30 -14.08 -14.62
CA LEU A 102 11.73 -14.51 -15.89
C LEU A 102 12.65 -14.15 -17.07
N MET A 103 13.24 -12.95 -17.05
CA MET A 103 14.13 -12.50 -18.12
C MET A 103 15.46 -13.28 -18.17
N GLU A 104 15.99 -13.70 -17.02
CA GLU A 104 17.20 -14.54 -16.93
C GLU A 104 16.95 -15.96 -17.48
N SER A 105 15.70 -16.42 -17.45
CA SER A 105 15.31 -17.69 -18.06
C SER A 105 15.01 -17.61 -19.56
N GLY A 106 15.38 -16.51 -20.23
CA GLY A 106 15.17 -16.27 -21.65
C GLY A 106 13.88 -15.52 -22.00
N GLY A 107 13.13 -15.02 -21.00
CA GLY A 107 12.03 -14.08 -21.15
C GLY A 107 10.78 -14.58 -21.90
N ASP A 108 10.84 -15.78 -22.48
CA ASP A 108 9.76 -16.39 -23.26
C ASP A 108 8.95 -17.32 -22.36
N THR A 109 7.84 -16.78 -21.89
CA THR A 109 6.86 -17.50 -21.06
C THR A 109 6.22 -18.70 -21.79
N LYS A 110 6.34 -18.81 -23.13
CA LYS A 110 5.90 -19.99 -23.90
C LYS A 110 6.95 -21.10 -23.92
N LYS A 111 8.26 -20.79 -23.90
CA LYS A 111 9.34 -21.79 -23.81
C LYS A 111 9.51 -22.38 -22.41
N ALA A 112 9.10 -21.65 -21.36
CA ALA A 112 8.99 -22.17 -19.99
C ALA A 112 7.97 -23.32 -19.85
N ALA A 113 7.20 -23.65 -20.90
CA ALA A 113 6.20 -24.72 -20.92
C ALA A 113 6.77 -26.15 -20.85
N ALA A 114 8.08 -26.33 -21.04
CA ALA A 114 8.64 -27.67 -21.28
C ALA A 114 9.10 -28.44 -20.02
N ALA A 115 9.17 -27.82 -18.84
CA ALA A 115 9.55 -28.55 -17.64
C ALA A 115 8.76 -28.05 -16.42
N ARG A 116 8.31 -28.98 -15.57
CA ARG A 116 8.09 -28.70 -14.15
C ARG A 116 9.45 -28.22 -13.60
N LEU A 117 9.73 -26.94 -13.74
CA LEU A 117 11.00 -26.39 -13.32
C LEU A 117 11.03 -26.39 -11.80
N VAL A 118 12.05 -27.04 -11.26
CA VAL A 118 12.35 -26.97 -9.83
C VAL A 118 12.72 -25.54 -9.53
N TYR A 119 11.98 -24.94 -8.60
CA TYR A 119 12.18 -23.59 -8.11
C TYR A 119 13.62 -23.42 -7.60
N ARG A 120 14.48 -22.74 -8.37
CA ARG A 120 15.93 -22.69 -8.14
C ARG A 120 16.37 -21.36 -7.55
N GLN A 121 17.15 -21.45 -6.48
CA GLN A 121 17.85 -20.35 -5.85
C GLN A 121 19.15 -20.04 -6.62
N ALA A 122 19.40 -18.79 -6.98
CA ALA A 122 20.70 -18.35 -7.51
C ALA A 122 21.79 -18.50 -6.44
N ALA A 123 23.04 -18.69 -6.86
CA ALA A 123 24.17 -18.78 -5.95
C ALA A 123 24.79 -17.40 -5.69
N VAL A 124 25.45 -17.24 -4.54
CA VAL A 124 26.34 -16.09 -4.31
C VAL A 124 27.61 -16.33 -5.15
N PRO A 125 28.01 -15.40 -6.04
CA PRO A 125 29.29 -15.50 -6.73
C PRO A 125 30.45 -15.57 -5.72
N PRO A 126 31.50 -16.36 -5.95
CA PRO A 126 32.64 -16.46 -5.02
C PRO A 126 33.32 -15.11 -4.70
N ASN A 127 33.17 -14.13 -5.60
CA ASN A 127 33.72 -12.79 -5.49
C ASN A 127 32.67 -11.72 -5.14
N ALA A 128 31.42 -12.09 -4.84
CA ALA A 128 30.39 -11.16 -4.42
C ALA A 128 30.65 -10.68 -2.99
N LYS A 129 31.63 -9.80 -2.88
CA LYS A 129 31.84 -8.92 -1.72
C LYS A 129 31.16 -7.60 -2.03
N PRO A 130 30.79 -6.80 -1.01
CA PRO A 130 30.38 -5.44 -1.28
C PRO A 130 31.55 -4.73 -1.96
N VAL A 131 31.36 -4.26 -3.19
CA VAL A 131 32.36 -3.46 -3.90
C VAL A 131 31.86 -2.01 -3.81
N PRO A 132 32.54 -1.12 -3.06
CA PRO A 132 32.12 0.27 -2.98
C PRO A 132 32.12 0.89 -4.38
N SER A 133 31.15 1.76 -4.66
CA SER A 133 31.29 2.69 -5.78
C SER A 133 32.60 3.48 -5.61
N GLN A 134 33.30 3.83 -6.70
CA GLN A 134 34.62 4.48 -6.68
C GLN A 134 34.70 5.80 -5.88
N ALA A 135 33.58 6.29 -5.34
CA ALA A 135 33.50 7.48 -4.51
C ALA A 135 33.69 7.15 -3.02
N ARG A 136 34.94 7.36 -2.55
CA ARG A 136 35.36 7.74 -1.17
C ARG A 136 36.11 6.66 -0.36
N SER A 137 37.32 7.05 0.03
CA SER A 137 38.41 6.21 0.55
C SER A 137 38.75 6.48 2.04
N ALA A 138 37.77 6.80 2.89
CA ALA A 138 38.07 7.31 4.24
C ALA A 138 37.55 6.49 5.43
N ALA A 139 36.65 5.52 5.22
CA ALA A 139 36.19 4.63 6.30
C ALA A 139 36.74 3.22 6.07
N PRO A 140 37.33 2.55 7.08
CA PRO A 140 37.69 1.14 6.95
C PRO A 140 36.43 0.33 6.70
N PHE A 141 36.36 -0.30 5.54
CA PHE A 141 35.32 -1.23 5.18
C PHE A 141 35.46 -2.46 6.10
N PRO A 142 34.38 -2.95 6.76
CA PRO A 142 34.48 -4.25 7.41
C PRO A 142 34.78 -5.26 6.31
N GLU A 143 35.92 -5.98 6.42
CA GLU A 143 36.12 -7.19 5.61
C GLU A 143 34.83 -7.99 5.63
N CYS A 144 34.37 -8.46 4.47
CA CYS A 144 33.13 -9.23 4.34
C CYS A 144 33.13 -10.33 5.42
N CYS A 145 32.39 -10.10 6.52
CA CYS A 145 32.33 -11.03 7.62
C CYS A 145 31.52 -12.24 7.17
N ASP A 146 31.75 -13.40 7.78
CA ASP A 146 30.96 -14.61 7.49
C ASP A 146 29.45 -14.32 7.63
N GLU A 147 29.08 -13.47 8.61
CA GLU A 147 27.73 -12.97 8.85
C GLU A 147 27.13 -12.22 7.64
N PHE A 148 27.92 -11.42 6.90
CA PHE A 148 27.42 -10.71 5.71
C PHE A 148 27.02 -11.69 4.61
N CYS A 149 27.86 -12.69 4.35
CA CYS A 149 27.62 -13.72 3.35
C CYS A 149 26.42 -14.60 3.73
N GLU A 150 26.27 -14.94 5.01
CA GLU A 150 25.14 -15.72 5.54
C GLU A 150 23.79 -15.04 5.32
N ASN A 151 23.75 -13.71 5.47
CA ASN A 151 22.51 -12.95 5.36
C ASN A 151 22.19 -12.49 3.93
N TYR A 152 23.06 -12.77 2.96
CA TYR A 152 22.96 -12.25 1.58
C TYR A 152 21.61 -12.53 0.93
N PHE A 153 20.99 -13.68 1.18
CA PHE A 153 19.66 -14.06 0.65
C PHE A 153 18.53 -14.01 1.70
N SER A 154 18.74 -13.30 2.81
CA SER A 154 17.82 -13.24 3.95
C SER A 154 17.18 -11.85 4.07
N PRO A 155 16.16 -11.52 3.25
CA PRO A 155 15.58 -10.19 3.24
C PRO A 155 14.84 -9.85 4.54
N VAL A 156 14.85 -8.57 4.90
CA VAL A 156 14.18 -8.02 6.10
C VAL A 156 13.19 -6.93 5.68
N ALA A 157 11.98 -6.98 6.24
CA ALA A 157 10.91 -6.03 5.94
C ALA A 157 10.83 -4.87 6.96
N PHE A 158 10.61 -3.66 6.44
CA PHE A 158 10.45 -2.41 7.18
C PHE A 158 9.19 -1.67 6.72
N TYR A 159 8.38 -1.22 7.67
CA TYR A 159 7.17 -0.44 7.45
C TYR A 159 6.76 0.26 8.75
N SER A 160 5.97 1.34 8.66
CA SER A 160 5.58 2.11 9.84
C SER A 160 4.47 1.45 10.65
N GLU A 161 4.30 1.87 11.90
CA GLU A 161 3.18 1.47 12.77
C GLU A 161 1.79 1.88 12.23
N ASP A 162 1.73 2.85 11.30
CA ASP A 162 0.50 3.25 10.59
C ASP A 162 0.18 2.38 9.35
N THR A 163 1.00 1.35 9.09
CA THR A 163 0.80 0.43 7.97
C THR A 163 -0.45 -0.43 8.17
N HIS A 164 -1.22 -0.65 7.10
CA HIS A 164 -2.43 -1.46 7.18
C HIS A 164 -2.15 -2.91 7.59
N TYR A 165 -3.01 -3.50 8.43
CA TYR A 165 -2.87 -4.86 8.97
C TYR A 165 -2.69 -5.96 7.90
N SER A 166 -3.07 -5.70 6.63
CA SER A 166 -2.82 -6.65 5.54
C SER A 166 -1.35 -6.95 5.36
N PHE A 167 -0.44 -6.01 5.67
CA PHE A 167 1.00 -6.27 5.68
C PHE A 167 1.40 -7.27 6.75
N THR A 168 0.94 -7.12 8.00
CA THR A 168 1.21 -8.06 9.09
C THR A 168 0.70 -9.48 8.77
N LYS A 169 -0.42 -9.58 8.07
CA LYS A 169 -0.91 -10.88 7.54
C LYS A 169 -0.01 -11.40 6.43
N ALA A 170 0.37 -10.55 5.49
CA ALA A 170 1.17 -10.91 4.34
C ALA A 170 2.59 -11.32 4.72
N THR A 171 3.26 -10.64 5.65
CA THR A 171 4.61 -11.01 6.12
C THR A 171 4.61 -12.41 6.74
N ARG A 172 3.58 -12.75 7.51
CA ARG A 172 3.38 -14.11 8.07
C ARG A 172 3.11 -15.17 7.01
N LEU A 173 2.27 -14.87 6.00
CA LEU A 173 1.91 -15.83 4.95
C LEU A 173 3.02 -16.04 3.91
N ILE A 174 3.69 -14.95 3.53
CA ILE A 174 4.75 -14.96 2.50
C ILE A 174 6.10 -15.34 3.10
N GLY A 175 6.34 -15.08 4.38
CA GLY A 175 7.57 -15.48 5.07
C GLY A 175 8.76 -14.56 4.80
N ILE A 176 8.52 -13.25 4.73
CA ILE A 176 9.59 -12.24 4.87
C ILE A 176 9.52 -11.67 6.30
N PRO A 177 10.53 -11.93 7.15
CA PRO A 177 10.49 -11.50 8.54
C PRO A 177 10.65 -9.97 8.64
N THR A 178 10.02 -9.39 9.65
CA THR A 178 10.18 -7.95 9.95
C THR A 178 11.49 -7.71 10.68
N PHE A 179 11.99 -6.48 10.63
CA PHE A 179 13.19 -6.11 11.37
C PHE A 179 13.06 -6.34 12.88
N GLY A 180 11.86 -6.15 13.45
CA GLY A 180 11.61 -6.43 14.88
C GLY A 180 11.82 -7.90 15.22
N VAL A 181 11.28 -8.80 14.40
CA VAL A 181 11.45 -10.26 14.59
C VAL A 181 12.92 -10.68 14.42
N VAL A 182 13.57 -10.26 13.33
CA VAL A 182 14.99 -10.62 13.12
C VAL A 182 15.89 -10.01 14.18
N GLY A 183 15.59 -8.78 14.60
CA GLY A 183 16.26 -8.07 15.68
C GLY A 183 16.20 -8.86 16.99
N GLU A 184 15.02 -9.28 17.41
CA GLU A 184 14.85 -10.01 18.67
C GLU A 184 15.49 -11.42 18.62
N GLU A 185 15.37 -12.12 17.48
CA GLU A 185 15.87 -13.48 17.33
C GLU A 185 17.39 -13.56 17.15
N LYS A 186 17.98 -12.66 16.34
CA LYS A 186 19.40 -12.71 15.98
C LYS A 186 20.26 -11.66 16.69
N TYR A 187 19.67 -10.54 17.10
CA TYR A 187 20.40 -9.38 17.60
C TYR A 187 19.80 -8.79 18.90
N PRO A 188 19.51 -9.62 19.93
CA PRO A 188 18.83 -9.16 21.14
C PRO A 188 19.62 -8.07 21.85
N GLY A 189 18.93 -7.01 22.29
CA GLY A 189 19.54 -5.87 23.00
C GLY A 189 20.39 -4.94 22.13
N MET A 190 20.36 -5.10 20.80
CA MET A 190 21.17 -4.30 19.86
C MET A 190 20.34 -3.31 19.03
N CYS A 191 19.09 -3.04 19.40
CA CYS A 191 18.24 -2.12 18.65
C CYS A 191 18.86 -0.70 18.64
N PRO A 192 19.09 -0.10 17.45
CA PRO A 192 19.80 1.17 17.36
C PRO A 192 18.98 2.39 17.79
N ILE A 193 17.65 2.27 17.83
CA ILE A 193 16.71 3.39 18.02
C ILE A 193 16.07 3.43 19.42
N THR A 194 16.43 2.51 20.31
CA THR A 194 15.87 2.39 21.67
C THR A 194 16.99 2.33 22.70
N GLU A 195 16.85 3.08 23.80
CA GLU A 195 17.87 3.11 24.87
C GLU A 195 18.02 1.78 25.62
N ASP A 196 16.93 1.02 25.76
CA ASP A 196 16.91 -0.30 26.41
C ASP A 196 17.34 -1.45 25.48
N GLY A 197 17.63 -1.14 24.21
CA GLY A 197 18.01 -2.10 23.18
C GLY A 197 16.87 -3.01 22.69
N LYS A 198 15.62 -2.75 23.11
CA LYS A 198 14.44 -3.55 22.74
C LYS A 198 13.97 -3.21 21.32
N TRP A 199 13.71 -4.23 20.51
CA TRP A 199 13.23 -4.02 19.15
C TRP A 199 11.74 -3.65 19.13
N PRO A 200 11.35 -2.55 18.45
CA PRO A 200 9.93 -2.30 18.15
C PRO A 200 9.45 -3.23 17.03
N ASP A 201 8.13 -3.51 17.02
CA ASP A 201 7.51 -4.38 16.02
C ASP A 201 7.45 -3.71 14.63
N GLU A 202 7.25 -2.39 14.60
CA GLU A 202 7.20 -1.55 13.40
C GLU A 202 8.09 -0.30 13.54
N VAL A 203 8.40 0.33 12.40
CA VAL A 203 9.15 1.59 12.40
C VAL A 203 8.25 2.67 13.02
N PRO A 204 8.74 3.47 13.98
CA PRO A 204 7.96 4.57 14.53
C PRO A 204 7.42 5.51 13.44
N SER A 205 6.17 5.92 13.57
CA SER A 205 5.61 7.06 12.85
C SER A 205 5.98 8.35 13.58
N HIS A 206 5.50 9.50 13.07
CA HIS A 206 5.51 10.82 13.75
C HIS A 206 6.73 11.72 13.47
N GLU A 207 6.98 12.12 12.22
CA GLU A 207 8.01 13.13 11.91
C GLU A 207 7.69 14.48 12.57
N GLU A 208 6.41 14.87 12.61
CA GLU A 208 5.96 16.19 13.08
C GLU A 208 5.12 16.15 14.38
N GLY A 209 5.00 14.97 15.02
CA GLY A 209 4.29 14.77 16.30
C GLY A 209 3.29 13.60 16.31
N PRO A 210 2.69 13.26 17.46
CA PRO A 210 1.90 12.02 17.64
C PRO A 210 0.62 11.93 16.80
N GLU A 211 0.18 13.04 16.21
CA GLU A 211 -0.96 13.03 15.28
C GLU A 211 -0.56 12.84 13.82
N ASP A 212 0.74 12.92 13.51
CA ASP A 212 1.27 12.57 12.21
C ASP A 212 1.25 11.04 12.02
N GLY A 213 1.01 10.60 10.79
CA GLY A 213 1.00 9.19 10.41
C GLY A 213 2.11 8.82 9.45
N THR A 214 3.04 9.73 9.18
CA THR A 214 4.17 9.45 8.30
C THR A 214 5.25 8.68 9.04
N ILE A 215 5.91 7.77 8.32
CA ILE A 215 7.06 7.02 8.80
C ILE A 215 8.20 7.97 9.19
N ARG A 216 8.81 7.74 10.35
CA ARG A 216 9.96 8.54 10.77
C ARG A 216 11.21 8.12 9.99
N THR A 217 11.60 8.92 9.00
CA THR A 217 12.69 8.58 8.08
C THR A 217 14.05 8.41 8.74
N GLU A 218 14.34 9.14 9.82
CA GLU A 218 15.56 8.97 10.63
C GLU A 218 15.64 7.58 11.25
N SER A 219 14.58 7.16 11.96
CA SER A 219 14.51 5.83 12.58
C SER A 219 14.54 4.72 11.55
N LEU A 220 13.87 4.90 10.40
CA LEU A 220 13.97 3.97 9.27
C LEU A 220 15.43 3.83 8.80
N ALA A 221 16.17 4.92 8.67
CA ALA A 221 17.55 4.90 8.20
C ALA A 221 18.49 4.21 9.19
N GLU A 222 18.34 4.45 10.50
CA GLU A 222 19.14 3.78 11.54
C GLU A 222 18.88 2.27 11.59
N LEU A 223 17.62 1.87 11.50
CA LEU A 223 17.23 0.47 11.40
C LEU A 223 17.78 -0.17 10.13
N VAL A 224 17.58 0.44 8.95
CA VAL A 224 18.08 -0.10 7.68
C VAL A 224 19.60 -0.18 7.67
N LEU A 225 20.31 0.84 8.19
CA LEU A 225 21.76 0.83 8.34
C LEU A 225 22.23 -0.40 9.14
N PHE A 226 21.53 -0.72 10.24
CA PHE A 226 21.87 -1.85 11.09
C PHE A 226 21.82 -3.20 10.35
N PHE A 227 20.82 -3.43 9.51
CA PHE A 227 20.65 -4.68 8.77
C PHE A 227 21.45 -4.71 7.47
N ALA A 228 21.50 -3.62 6.70
CA ALA A 228 22.23 -3.52 5.45
C ALA A 228 23.74 -3.75 5.65
N ARG A 229 24.33 -3.19 6.72
CA ARG A 229 25.75 -3.43 7.04
C ARG A 229 26.09 -4.88 7.34
N ARG A 230 25.08 -5.71 7.63
CA ARG A 230 25.19 -7.15 7.91
C ARG A 230 24.76 -8.02 6.72
N GLY A 231 24.58 -7.43 5.54
CA GLY A 231 24.32 -8.16 4.29
C GLY A 231 22.87 -8.52 4.04
N HIS A 232 21.94 -8.17 4.94
CA HIS A 232 20.51 -8.40 4.74
C HIS A 232 19.96 -7.52 3.61
N PRO A 233 19.33 -8.10 2.57
CA PRO A 233 18.54 -7.32 1.63
C PRO A 233 17.35 -6.64 2.30
N ILE A 234 16.92 -5.50 1.77
CA ILE A 234 15.99 -4.60 2.48
C ILE A 234 14.69 -4.44 1.70
N PHE A 235 13.56 -4.82 2.28
CA PHE A 235 12.23 -4.48 1.76
C PHE A 235 11.65 -3.32 2.57
N VAL A 236 11.21 -2.25 1.89
CA VAL A 236 10.53 -1.13 2.54
C VAL A 236 9.14 -0.96 1.91
N ASN A 237 8.10 -0.96 2.75
CA ASN A 237 6.78 -0.47 2.36
C ASN A 237 6.60 0.97 2.85
N LEU A 238 6.17 1.83 1.93
CA LEU A 238 5.81 3.22 2.20
C LEU A 238 4.32 3.41 1.90
N ASN A 239 3.59 3.89 2.90
CA ASN A 239 2.16 4.12 2.82
C ASN A 239 1.86 5.43 2.12
N TYR A 240 1.09 5.37 1.04
CA TYR A 240 0.66 6.56 0.32
C TYR A 240 -0.84 6.77 0.53
N GLY A 241 -1.17 7.23 1.74
CA GLY A 241 -2.51 7.31 2.29
C GLY A 241 -2.76 6.22 3.34
N THR A 242 -2.20 6.39 4.55
CA THR A 242 -2.37 5.45 5.68
C THR A 242 -3.84 5.24 6.03
N THR A 243 -4.19 4.08 6.59
CA THR A 243 -5.59 3.67 6.72
C THR A 243 -6.39 4.58 7.64
N PHE A 244 -5.82 4.95 8.79
CA PHE A 244 -6.55 5.71 9.81
C PHE A 244 -6.30 7.21 9.72
N LYS A 245 -5.04 7.63 9.54
CA LYS A 245 -4.64 9.05 9.51
C LYS A 245 -4.61 9.64 8.09
N GLY A 246 -4.58 8.80 7.05
CA GLY A 246 -4.49 9.24 5.64
C GLY A 246 -3.20 10.02 5.36
N ALA A 247 -2.12 9.67 6.06
CA ALA A 247 -0.80 10.27 5.90
C ALA A 247 -0.08 9.71 4.67
N TYR A 248 0.90 10.45 4.14
CA TYR A 248 1.66 10.08 2.96
C TYR A 248 3.15 10.02 3.31
N ASP A 249 3.70 8.82 3.35
CA ASP A 249 5.12 8.62 3.51
C ASP A 249 5.87 9.24 2.32
N SER A 250 6.86 10.07 2.60
CA SER A 250 7.64 10.72 1.55
C SER A 250 8.67 9.73 0.99
N VAL A 251 8.36 9.16 -0.17
CA VAL A 251 9.31 8.29 -0.90
C VAL A 251 10.61 9.04 -1.18
N VAL A 252 10.54 10.32 -1.54
CA VAL A 252 11.72 11.16 -1.77
C VAL A 252 12.60 11.28 -0.52
N LYS A 253 12.03 11.63 0.65
CA LYS A 253 12.80 11.73 1.91
C LYS A 253 13.38 10.37 2.31
N ALA A 254 12.58 9.30 2.24
CA ALA A 254 13.04 7.95 2.54
C ALA A 254 14.22 7.56 1.64
N MET A 255 14.12 7.76 0.33
CA MET A 255 15.21 7.44 -0.59
C MET A 255 16.45 8.31 -0.38
N ALA A 256 16.29 9.59 -0.05
CA ALA A 256 17.42 10.45 0.28
C ALA A 256 18.20 9.93 1.50
N ALA A 257 17.51 9.37 2.48
CA ALA A 257 18.13 8.78 3.67
C ALA A 257 18.73 7.38 3.40
N LEU A 258 18.07 6.56 2.58
CA LEU A 258 18.43 5.16 2.38
C LEU A 258 19.47 4.92 1.28
N MET A 259 19.46 5.70 0.20
CA MET A 259 20.38 5.48 -0.94
C MET A 259 21.86 5.56 -0.55
N PRO A 260 22.32 6.50 0.31
CA PRO A 260 23.72 6.51 0.76
C PRO A 260 24.11 5.22 1.49
N ILE A 261 23.20 4.65 2.29
CA ILE A 261 23.42 3.36 2.98
C ILE A 261 23.53 2.25 1.95
N PHE A 262 22.59 2.19 0.99
CA PHE A 262 22.59 1.15 -0.03
C PHE A 262 23.84 1.18 -0.90
N GLN A 263 24.29 2.37 -1.32
CA GLN A 263 25.51 2.54 -2.09
C GLN A 263 26.77 2.17 -1.30
N PHE A 264 26.81 2.50 -0.01
CA PHE A 264 27.96 2.21 0.84
C PHE A 264 28.13 0.70 1.06
N TYR A 265 27.03 -0.04 1.27
CA TYR A 265 27.05 -1.48 1.53
C TYR A 265 26.75 -2.34 0.29
N GLY A 266 26.74 -1.76 -0.92
CA GLY A 266 26.59 -2.50 -2.18
C GLY A 266 25.19 -3.06 -2.45
N HIS A 267 24.15 -2.52 -1.81
CA HIS A 267 22.75 -2.85 -2.09
C HIS A 267 22.19 -2.10 -3.32
N ASP A 268 22.86 -1.08 -3.84
CA ASP A 268 22.48 -0.49 -5.12
C ASP A 268 22.86 -1.40 -6.31
N LYS A 269 23.93 -2.19 -6.17
CA LYS A 269 24.43 -3.14 -7.17
C LYS A 269 24.85 -4.45 -6.54
N ARG A 270 23.88 -5.31 -6.31
CA ARG A 270 24.05 -6.65 -5.77
C ARG A 270 24.22 -7.67 -6.89
N VAL A 271 25.32 -8.42 -6.86
CA VAL A 271 25.67 -9.38 -7.90
C VAL A 271 25.29 -10.80 -7.46
N ILE A 272 24.61 -11.55 -8.32
CA ILE A 272 24.28 -12.96 -8.09
C ILE A 272 24.66 -13.83 -9.31
N ASP A 273 24.91 -15.13 -9.08
CA ASP A 273 25.13 -16.11 -10.15
C ASP A 273 23.79 -16.78 -10.49
N ALA A 274 23.22 -16.39 -11.63
CA ALA A 274 21.95 -16.86 -12.16
C ALA A 274 22.10 -18.06 -13.11
N GLY A 275 22.96 -19.04 -12.76
CA GLY A 275 23.12 -20.26 -13.55
C GLY A 275 24.30 -20.22 -14.52
N GLY A 276 25.40 -19.60 -14.10
CA GLY A 276 26.63 -19.37 -14.85
C GLY A 276 26.74 -17.96 -15.42
N GLU A 277 25.69 -17.15 -15.32
CA GLU A 277 25.64 -15.76 -15.79
C GLU A 277 25.49 -14.79 -14.62
N GLU A 278 26.19 -13.66 -14.72
CA GLU A 278 26.13 -12.59 -13.73
C GLU A 278 24.81 -11.82 -13.86
N SER A 279 24.06 -11.71 -12.76
CA SER A 279 22.87 -10.86 -12.66
C SER A 279 23.08 -9.77 -11.62
N VAL A 280 22.92 -8.51 -12.04
CA VAL A 280 23.03 -7.34 -11.18
C VAL A 280 21.64 -6.86 -10.79
N ARG A 281 21.39 -6.80 -9.50
CA ARG A 281 20.09 -6.48 -8.89
C ARG A 281 20.24 -5.41 -7.82
N THR A 282 19.15 -4.75 -7.43
CA THR A 282 19.17 -4.01 -6.17
C THR A 282 19.08 -5.01 -5.01
N GLY A 283 19.88 -4.83 -3.98
CA GLY A 283 19.75 -5.46 -2.68
C GLY A 283 18.65 -4.83 -1.80
N PHE A 284 17.75 -4.04 -2.40
CA PHE A 284 16.57 -3.49 -1.76
C PHE A 284 15.35 -3.50 -2.69
N TRP A 285 14.16 -3.37 -2.11
CA TRP A 285 12.88 -3.24 -2.79
C TRP A 285 12.02 -2.19 -2.12
N ILE A 286 11.60 -1.16 -2.86
CA ILE A 286 10.68 -0.13 -2.38
C ILE A 286 9.31 -0.38 -2.98
N HIS A 287 8.35 -0.67 -2.10
CA HIS A 287 6.95 -0.80 -2.45
C HIS A 287 6.16 0.39 -1.92
N VAL A 288 5.26 0.91 -2.75
CA VAL A 288 4.31 1.95 -2.35
C VAL A 288 2.93 1.33 -2.22
N ASP A 289 2.44 1.24 -0.98
CA ASP A 289 1.02 0.94 -0.72
C ASP A 289 0.21 2.21 -0.95
N GLY A 290 -0.15 2.42 -2.22
CA GLY A 290 -1.01 3.48 -2.68
C GLY A 290 -2.48 3.09 -2.73
N ALA A 291 -2.94 2.15 -1.88
CA ALA A 291 -4.30 1.62 -1.94
C ALA A 291 -5.37 2.71 -2.13
N LEU A 292 -5.19 3.85 -1.46
CA LEU A 292 -6.02 5.03 -1.62
C LEU A 292 -5.32 6.14 -2.44
N GLY A 293 -4.14 6.61 -2.00
CA GLY A 293 -3.53 7.83 -2.54
C GLY A 293 -3.07 7.74 -3.99
N ALA A 294 -2.63 6.57 -4.46
CA ALA A 294 -2.18 6.41 -5.85
C ALA A 294 -3.30 6.64 -6.88
N ALA A 295 -4.56 6.59 -6.46
CA ALA A 295 -5.71 6.79 -7.32
C ALA A 295 -6.04 8.27 -7.61
N TYR A 296 -5.55 9.23 -6.81
CA TYR A 296 -5.93 10.64 -6.97
C TYR A 296 -4.84 11.68 -6.75
N ILE A 297 -3.78 11.35 -6.03
CA ILE A 297 -2.71 12.32 -5.77
C ILE A 297 -2.07 12.85 -7.05
N PRO A 298 -1.86 12.06 -8.12
CA PRO A 298 -1.40 12.60 -9.41
C PRO A 298 -2.27 13.76 -9.93
N TYR A 299 -3.58 13.72 -9.71
CA TYR A 299 -4.47 14.81 -10.11
C TYR A 299 -4.39 16.03 -9.19
N LEU A 300 -4.13 15.84 -7.88
CA LEU A 300 -3.85 16.97 -6.98
C LEU A 300 -2.54 17.67 -7.34
N LYS A 301 -1.52 16.91 -7.76
CA LYS A 301 -0.27 17.47 -8.28
C LYS A 301 -0.52 18.34 -9.51
N MET A 302 -1.26 17.82 -10.50
CA MET A 302 -1.65 18.59 -11.69
C MET A 302 -2.46 19.84 -11.31
N ALA A 303 -3.39 19.72 -10.34
CA ALA A 303 -4.16 20.86 -9.84
C ALA A 303 -3.27 21.95 -9.23
N ALA A 304 -2.27 21.56 -8.44
CA ALA A 304 -1.33 22.48 -7.82
C ALA A 304 -0.45 23.18 -8.89
N GLU A 305 0.03 22.45 -9.89
CA GLU A 305 0.78 23.00 -11.03
C GLU A 305 -0.05 23.99 -11.87
N GLU A 306 -1.36 23.74 -12.02
CA GLU A 306 -2.31 24.65 -12.66
C GLU A 306 -2.69 25.86 -11.78
N GLY A 307 -2.22 25.92 -10.52
CA GLY A 307 -2.57 26.99 -9.58
C GLY A 307 -4.02 26.95 -9.10
N CYS A 308 -4.64 25.76 -9.09
CA CYS A 308 -5.99 25.58 -8.56
C CYS A 308 -6.09 25.99 -7.09
N LYS A 309 -7.28 26.43 -6.70
CA LYS A 309 -7.61 26.81 -5.32
C LYS A 309 -8.86 26.09 -4.86
N PHE A 310 -8.95 25.86 -3.55
CA PHE A 310 -10.20 25.42 -2.93
C PHE A 310 -11.23 26.56 -2.89
N GLU A 311 -12.47 26.21 -2.56
CA GLU A 311 -13.56 27.19 -2.39
C GLU A 311 -13.27 28.25 -1.33
N ASP A 312 -12.45 27.92 -0.32
CA ASP A 312 -12.02 28.86 0.74
C ASP A 312 -10.84 29.76 0.33
N GLY A 313 -10.38 29.66 -0.92
CA GLY A 313 -9.26 30.43 -1.47
C GLY A 313 -7.87 29.87 -1.17
N GLY A 314 -7.76 28.80 -0.38
CA GLY A 314 -6.49 28.10 -0.13
C GLY A 314 -5.92 27.46 -1.39
N ALA A 315 -4.60 27.51 -1.56
CA ALA A 315 -3.93 26.86 -2.68
C ALA A 315 -3.92 25.33 -2.51
N VAL A 316 -4.01 24.60 -3.61
CA VAL A 316 -3.76 23.16 -3.61
C VAL A 316 -2.27 22.92 -3.42
N GLU A 317 -1.91 22.16 -2.39
CA GLU A 317 -0.53 21.81 -2.07
C GLU A 317 -0.02 20.67 -2.94
N VAL A 318 1.28 20.67 -3.23
CA VAL A 318 1.95 19.62 -3.99
C VAL A 318 2.28 18.45 -3.07
N ALA A 319 1.83 17.25 -3.42
CA ALA A 319 2.18 16.03 -2.71
C ALA A 319 3.62 15.57 -3.06
N PRO A 320 4.34 14.91 -2.14
CA PRO A 320 5.65 14.33 -2.45
C PRO A 320 5.57 13.28 -3.56
N GLU A 321 6.53 13.24 -4.48
CA GLU A 321 6.59 12.20 -5.51
C GLU A 321 6.62 10.79 -4.90
N PHE A 322 5.94 9.84 -5.55
CA PHE A 322 5.83 8.46 -5.07
C PHE A 322 5.91 7.39 -6.15
N ASP A 323 5.91 7.78 -7.42
CA ASP A 323 5.64 6.88 -8.53
C ASP A 323 6.89 6.44 -9.28
N PHE A 324 6.74 5.86 -10.47
CA PHE A 324 7.85 5.31 -11.25
C PHE A 324 8.77 6.36 -11.88
N SER A 325 8.46 7.66 -11.75
CA SER A 325 9.44 8.73 -11.98
C SER A 325 10.66 8.62 -11.06
N LEU A 326 10.47 8.01 -9.88
CA LEU A 326 11.54 7.65 -8.96
C LEU A 326 12.08 6.26 -9.33
N GLU A 327 13.31 6.19 -9.83
CA GLU A 327 13.91 4.93 -10.29
C GLU A 327 13.89 3.83 -9.22
N ALA A 328 14.05 4.23 -7.96
CA ALA A 328 14.09 3.38 -6.79
C ALA A 328 12.75 2.71 -6.44
N VAL A 329 11.62 3.13 -7.01
CA VAL A 329 10.32 2.48 -6.78
C VAL A 329 10.21 1.21 -7.62
N HIS A 330 10.01 0.08 -6.93
CA HIS A 330 9.90 -1.24 -7.57
C HIS A 330 8.46 -1.61 -7.88
N SER A 331 7.50 -1.20 -7.03
CA SER A 331 6.10 -1.55 -7.22
C SER A 331 5.13 -0.62 -6.52
N ILE A 332 3.91 -0.55 -7.05
CA ILE A 332 2.79 0.23 -6.52
C ILE A 332 1.54 -0.67 -6.50
N ALA A 333 0.77 -0.61 -5.42
CA ALA A 333 -0.55 -1.20 -5.33
C ALA A 333 -1.63 -0.12 -5.15
N MET A 334 -2.82 -0.32 -5.73
CA MET A 334 -3.95 0.59 -5.64
C MET A 334 -5.27 -0.19 -5.56
N SER A 335 -6.25 0.29 -4.79
CA SER A 335 -7.59 -0.30 -4.71
C SER A 335 -8.59 0.51 -5.55
N GLY A 336 -9.29 -0.16 -6.48
CA GLY A 336 -10.33 0.47 -7.30
C GLY A 336 -11.60 0.79 -6.52
N HIS A 337 -11.99 -0.11 -5.63
CA HIS A 337 -13.17 0.05 -4.77
C HIS A 337 -13.07 1.18 -3.73
N LYS A 338 -11.90 1.85 -3.63
CA LYS A 338 -11.70 3.01 -2.77
C LYS A 338 -12.08 4.31 -3.47
N TRP A 339 -11.15 4.95 -4.19
CA TRP A 339 -11.34 6.28 -4.81
C TRP A 339 -12.34 6.30 -5.97
N MET A 340 -12.16 5.36 -6.90
CA MET A 340 -13.07 5.19 -8.03
C MET A 340 -14.45 4.78 -7.52
N GLY A 341 -14.48 3.76 -6.66
CA GLY A 341 -15.71 3.09 -6.22
C GLY A 341 -16.00 1.91 -7.14
N ALA A 342 -16.28 0.75 -6.54
CA ALA A 342 -16.65 -0.46 -7.26
C ALA A 342 -17.58 -1.30 -6.38
N PRO A 343 -18.52 -2.07 -6.97
CA PRO A 343 -19.46 -2.89 -6.21
C PRO A 343 -18.79 -4.09 -5.52
N ILE A 344 -17.53 -4.38 -5.87
CA ILE A 344 -16.73 -5.48 -5.34
C ILE A 344 -15.29 -5.01 -5.11
N PRO A 345 -14.54 -5.61 -4.16
CA PRO A 345 -13.11 -5.39 -4.06
C PRO A 345 -12.40 -5.68 -5.37
N CYS A 346 -11.69 -4.67 -5.85
CA CYS A 346 -10.80 -4.74 -6.99
C CYS A 346 -9.60 -3.81 -6.75
N GLY A 347 -8.56 -3.96 -7.57
CA GLY A 347 -7.39 -3.10 -7.52
C GLY A 347 -6.44 -3.33 -8.68
N LEU A 348 -5.24 -2.79 -8.56
CA LEU A 348 -4.18 -2.86 -9.54
C LEU A 348 -2.85 -3.03 -8.81
N PHE A 349 -2.02 -3.95 -9.30
CA PHE A 349 -0.60 -4.03 -8.96
C PHE A 349 0.23 -3.67 -10.18
N MET A 350 1.29 -2.88 -9.98
CA MET A 350 2.24 -2.53 -11.03
C MET A 350 3.67 -2.63 -10.54
N SER A 351 4.56 -3.07 -11.43
CA SER A 351 6.01 -3.15 -11.27
C SER A 351 6.67 -2.98 -12.65
N LYS A 352 7.96 -3.29 -12.76
CA LYS A 352 8.73 -3.27 -14.02
C LYS A 352 8.96 -4.72 -14.48
N ARG A 353 9.04 -4.95 -15.80
CA ARG A 353 9.27 -6.29 -16.35
C ARG A 353 10.53 -6.97 -15.81
N ARG A 354 11.60 -6.19 -15.61
CA ARG A 354 12.87 -6.64 -15.02
C ARG A 354 12.76 -7.21 -13.60
N TYR A 355 11.63 -7.02 -12.94
CA TYR A 355 11.36 -7.56 -11.61
C TYR A 355 10.41 -8.76 -11.62
N GLN A 356 10.06 -9.32 -12.78
CA GLN A 356 9.23 -10.53 -12.81
C GLN A 356 10.03 -11.77 -12.40
N ILE A 357 9.50 -12.53 -11.46
CA ILE A 357 10.01 -13.84 -11.06
C ILE A 357 9.55 -14.89 -12.06
N ASN A 358 10.41 -15.87 -12.33
CA ASN A 358 10.00 -17.02 -13.13
C ASN A 358 8.89 -17.80 -12.40
N PRO A 359 7.71 -18.01 -13.00
CA PRO A 359 6.57 -18.61 -12.30
C PRO A 359 6.86 -20.05 -11.83
N PRO A 360 6.25 -20.49 -10.72
CA PRO A 360 6.50 -21.81 -10.13
C PRO A 360 6.00 -22.96 -11.02
N SER A 361 5.06 -22.69 -11.93
CA SER A 361 4.59 -23.65 -12.92
C SER A 361 4.06 -22.93 -14.17
N ASN A 362 3.96 -23.65 -15.29
CA ASN A 362 3.35 -23.14 -16.52
C ASN A 362 2.22 -24.09 -16.96
N PRO A 363 0.98 -23.88 -16.49
CA PRO A 363 -0.13 -24.78 -16.79
C PRO A 363 -0.53 -24.68 -18.27
N ILE A 364 -0.14 -25.66 -19.08
CA ILE A 364 -0.42 -25.70 -20.54
C ILE A 364 -1.92 -25.53 -20.85
N TYR A 365 -2.81 -25.98 -19.97
CA TYR A 365 -4.26 -25.95 -20.20
C TYR A 365 -4.87 -24.55 -20.22
N THR A 366 -4.25 -23.55 -19.59
CA THR A 366 -4.75 -22.16 -19.62
C THR A 366 -4.35 -21.45 -20.92
N GLY A 367 -3.28 -21.93 -21.58
CA GLY A 367 -2.68 -21.30 -22.76
C GLY A 367 -1.96 -19.98 -22.45
N THR A 368 -1.76 -19.64 -21.19
CA THR A 368 -1.19 -18.36 -20.74
C THR A 368 -0.36 -18.56 -19.46
N PRO A 369 0.72 -17.80 -19.27
CA PRO A 369 1.62 -17.96 -18.12
C PRO A 369 0.94 -17.63 -16.79
N ASP A 370 1.35 -18.33 -15.73
CA ASP A 370 0.86 -18.11 -14.35
C ASP A 370 1.74 -17.10 -13.61
N THR A 371 1.72 -15.85 -14.09
CA THR A 371 2.53 -14.73 -13.56
C THR A 371 1.79 -13.88 -12.53
N THR A 372 0.61 -14.30 -12.10
CA THR A 372 -0.28 -13.51 -11.22
C THR A 372 -0.52 -14.22 -9.90
N PHE A 373 -0.99 -13.51 -8.87
CA PHE A 373 -1.33 -14.15 -7.60
C PHE A 373 -2.53 -15.10 -7.73
N ALA A 374 -3.62 -14.61 -8.33
CA ALA A 374 -4.81 -15.40 -8.62
C ALA A 374 -4.66 -16.19 -9.93
N GLY A 375 -5.15 -17.43 -9.95
CA GLY A 375 -5.25 -18.25 -11.17
C GLY A 375 -6.40 -17.78 -12.07
N SER A 376 -7.64 -18.11 -11.71
CA SER A 376 -8.81 -17.43 -12.30
C SER A 376 -8.86 -15.99 -11.80
N ARG A 377 -9.01 -15.04 -12.72
CA ARG A 377 -8.98 -13.60 -12.39
C ARG A 377 -10.28 -12.92 -12.75
N ASN A 378 -10.66 -11.96 -11.93
CA ASN A 378 -11.90 -11.21 -12.09
C ASN A 378 -11.90 -10.37 -13.37
N GLY A 379 -12.62 -10.82 -14.40
CA GLY A 379 -12.76 -10.04 -15.64
C GLY A 379 -13.72 -8.84 -15.51
N LEU A 380 -14.61 -8.85 -14.52
CA LEU A 380 -15.57 -7.77 -14.31
C LEU A 380 -14.91 -6.52 -13.70
N SER A 381 -13.85 -6.69 -12.91
CA SER A 381 -13.08 -5.56 -12.38
C SER A 381 -12.50 -4.68 -13.50
N ALA A 382 -12.00 -5.30 -14.57
CA ALA A 382 -11.51 -4.60 -15.76
C ALA A 382 -12.61 -3.75 -16.42
N VAL A 383 -13.84 -4.26 -16.46
CA VAL A 383 -14.99 -3.54 -17.02
C VAL A 383 -15.32 -2.32 -16.14
N PHE A 384 -15.34 -2.46 -14.81
CA PHE A 384 -15.60 -1.34 -13.90
C PHE A 384 -14.55 -0.24 -14.03
N PHE A 385 -13.27 -0.60 -14.03
CA PHE A 385 -12.19 0.35 -14.24
C PHE A 385 -12.28 1.04 -15.59
N TRP A 386 -12.48 0.27 -16.66
CA TRP A 386 -12.55 0.80 -18.02
C TRP A 386 -13.75 1.74 -18.22
N SER A 387 -14.93 1.38 -17.69
CA SER A 387 -16.11 2.26 -17.69
C SER A 387 -15.83 3.56 -16.93
N TYR A 388 -15.20 3.48 -15.74
CA TYR A 388 -14.85 4.67 -14.98
C TYR A 388 -13.89 5.60 -15.72
N ILE A 389 -12.75 5.10 -16.22
CA ILE A 389 -11.74 5.96 -16.86
C ILE A 389 -12.22 6.52 -18.20
N SER A 390 -13.08 5.80 -18.94
CA SER A 390 -13.61 6.27 -20.23
C SER A 390 -14.68 7.36 -20.08
N LYS A 391 -15.38 7.40 -18.94
CA LYS A 391 -16.43 8.40 -18.64
C LYS A 391 -15.91 9.68 -18.01
N HIS A 392 -14.66 9.71 -17.57
CA HIS A 392 -14.09 10.85 -16.85
C HIS A 392 -12.88 11.41 -17.59
N THR A 393 -13.00 12.66 -18.02
CA THR A 393 -11.87 13.42 -18.55
C THR A 393 -10.83 13.71 -17.46
N LEU A 394 -9.60 14.00 -17.86
CA LEU A 394 -8.54 14.41 -16.94
C LEU A 394 -8.98 15.59 -16.04
N LYS A 395 -9.62 16.60 -16.64
CA LYS A 395 -10.15 17.76 -15.90
C LYS A 395 -11.18 17.36 -14.86
N GLN A 396 -12.08 16.43 -15.16
CA GLN A 396 -13.07 15.94 -14.19
C GLN A 396 -12.42 15.19 -13.02
N GLN A 397 -11.33 14.45 -13.27
CA GLN A 397 -10.56 13.78 -12.21
C GLN A 397 -9.84 14.80 -11.31
N ILE A 398 -9.20 15.81 -11.92
CA ILE A 398 -8.59 16.96 -11.21
C ILE A 398 -9.63 17.66 -10.34
N ASP A 399 -10.78 18.02 -10.90
CA ASP A 399 -11.82 18.71 -10.15
C ASP A 399 -12.39 17.83 -9.03
N LYS A 400 -12.52 16.51 -9.25
CA LYS A 400 -12.93 15.56 -8.21
C LYS A 400 -11.93 15.54 -7.05
N ALA A 401 -10.63 15.47 -7.35
CA ALA A 401 -9.57 15.47 -6.35
C ALA A 401 -9.59 16.77 -5.51
N VAL A 402 -9.66 17.93 -6.16
CA VAL A 402 -9.74 19.24 -5.49
C VAL A 402 -11.00 19.34 -4.63
N ARG A 403 -12.17 18.93 -5.14
CA ARG A 403 -13.42 18.94 -4.37
C ARG A 403 -13.36 18.04 -3.13
N CYS A 404 -12.82 16.83 -3.24
CA CYS A 404 -12.72 15.91 -2.09
C CYS A 404 -11.77 16.45 -1.02
N GLN A 405 -10.64 17.04 -1.42
CA GLN A 405 -9.73 17.68 -0.47
C GLN A 405 -10.35 18.94 0.16
N GLY A 406 -11.09 19.74 -0.61
CA GLY A 406 -11.89 20.86 -0.10
C GLY A 406 -12.95 20.40 0.90
N MET A 407 -13.61 19.27 0.65
CA MET A 407 -14.54 18.64 1.59
C MET A 407 -13.84 18.20 2.89
N ALA A 408 -12.63 17.67 2.83
CA ALA A 408 -11.86 17.34 4.04
C ALA A 408 -11.54 18.60 4.88
N ARG A 409 -11.22 19.72 4.23
CA ARG A 409 -11.05 21.03 4.90
C ARG A 409 -12.36 21.51 5.54
N PHE A 410 -13.47 21.37 4.82
CA PHE A 410 -14.79 21.70 5.33
C PHE A 410 -15.14 20.88 6.57
N ILE A 411 -14.97 19.55 6.54
CA ILE A 411 -15.20 18.67 7.69
C ILE A 411 -14.33 19.09 8.88
N TYR A 412 -13.03 19.34 8.67
CA TYR A 412 -12.12 19.80 9.72
C TYR A 412 -12.63 21.08 10.40
N ASN A 413 -13.01 22.08 9.60
CA ASN A 413 -13.55 23.34 10.12
C ASN A 413 -14.89 23.13 10.85
N THR A 414 -15.80 22.33 10.29
CA THR A 414 -17.09 22.03 10.91
C THR A 414 -16.92 21.34 12.27
N MET A 415 -16.06 20.33 12.36
CA MET A 415 -15.81 19.62 13.63
C MET A 415 -15.09 20.51 14.63
N THR A 416 -14.18 21.39 14.20
CA THR A 416 -13.51 22.36 15.07
C THR A 416 -14.52 23.36 15.67
N GLU A 417 -15.40 23.92 14.85
CA GLU A 417 -16.47 24.82 15.31
C GLU A 417 -17.49 24.11 16.20
N LEU A 418 -17.78 22.83 15.92
CA LEU A 418 -18.62 22.00 16.77
C LEU A 418 -18.03 21.85 18.18
N GLY A 419 -16.73 21.58 18.29
CA GLY A 419 -16.03 21.51 19.58
C GLY A 419 -16.15 22.81 20.38
N LYS A 420 -15.97 23.97 19.72
CA LYS A 420 -16.16 25.29 20.34
C LYS A 420 -17.59 25.49 20.87
N LYS A 421 -18.60 25.12 20.08
CA LYS A 421 -20.02 25.25 20.48
C LYS A 421 -20.39 24.34 21.65
N LEU A 422 -19.79 23.17 21.73
CA LEU A 422 -19.99 22.21 22.83
C LEU A 422 -19.13 22.54 24.07
N ASN A 423 -18.19 23.48 23.96
CA ASN A 423 -17.15 23.72 24.95
C ASN A 423 -16.40 22.42 25.32
N LEU A 424 -16.04 21.64 24.29
CA LEU A 424 -15.41 20.34 24.41
C LEU A 424 -14.29 20.22 23.37
N ASP A 425 -13.12 19.76 23.82
CA ASP A 425 -12.06 19.38 22.88
C ASP A 425 -12.43 18.07 22.18
N LEU A 426 -12.61 18.16 20.86
CA LEU A 426 -12.91 17.02 20.01
C LEU A 426 -11.65 16.39 19.42
N TRP A 427 -10.44 16.85 19.77
CA TRP A 427 -9.19 16.33 19.22
C TRP A 427 -9.21 16.29 17.68
N VAL A 428 -9.71 17.36 17.07
CA VAL A 428 -9.91 17.42 15.62
C VAL A 428 -8.55 17.46 14.94
N ALA A 429 -8.26 16.43 14.15
CA ALA A 429 -6.95 16.25 13.57
C ALA A 429 -7.04 15.80 12.11
N ARG A 430 -6.19 16.36 11.25
CA ARG A 430 -6.11 16.02 9.83
C ARG A 430 -4.67 16.13 9.35
N SER A 431 -4.11 15.03 8.82
CA SER A 431 -2.78 15.05 8.21
C SER A 431 -2.79 15.91 6.92
N PRO A 432 -1.65 16.54 6.56
CA PRO A 432 -1.53 17.29 5.31
C PRO A 432 -2.02 16.47 4.11
N LEU A 433 -2.75 17.12 3.18
CA LEU A 433 -3.37 16.49 2.00
C LEU A 433 -4.36 15.33 2.26
N SER A 434 -4.60 14.94 3.51
CA SER A 434 -5.43 13.79 3.83
C SER A 434 -6.90 14.05 3.51
N LEU A 435 -7.58 13.01 3.06
CA LEU A 435 -9.04 12.99 2.91
C LEU A 435 -9.74 12.59 4.20
N THR A 436 -9.02 12.17 5.25
CA THR A 436 -9.64 11.80 6.53
C THR A 436 -9.52 12.91 7.57
N VAL A 437 -10.59 13.09 8.34
CA VAL A 437 -10.62 13.96 9.52
C VAL A 437 -10.97 13.11 10.73
N ARG A 438 -10.10 13.15 11.72
CA ARG A 438 -10.21 12.44 13.00
C ARG A 438 -10.78 13.37 14.06
N PHE A 439 -11.53 12.81 14.98
CA PHE A 439 -12.11 13.52 16.13
C PHE A 439 -12.53 12.51 17.20
N ARG A 440 -12.87 13.00 18.40
CA ARG A 440 -13.29 12.22 19.56
C ARG A 440 -14.41 11.25 19.20
N GLN A 441 -14.27 9.99 19.65
CA GLN A 441 -15.17 8.92 19.27
C GLN A 441 -16.62 9.20 19.69
N LEU A 442 -17.52 9.05 18.72
CA LEU A 442 -18.96 9.18 18.95
C LEU A 442 -19.53 7.88 19.56
N ASN A 443 -20.73 7.98 20.13
CA ASN A 443 -21.46 6.86 20.67
C ASN A 443 -21.82 5.83 19.58
N ASP A 444 -22.22 4.64 20.00
CA ASP A 444 -22.45 3.51 19.09
C ASP A 444 -23.60 3.78 18.08
N ASP A 445 -24.60 4.59 18.45
CA ASP A 445 -25.72 4.96 17.57
C ASP A 445 -25.27 5.83 16.39
N LEU A 446 -24.47 6.87 16.66
CA LEU A 446 -23.91 7.74 15.62
C LEU A 446 -22.85 7.02 14.79
N VAL A 447 -22.02 6.19 15.43
CA VAL A 447 -21.06 5.32 14.74
C VAL A 447 -21.80 4.41 13.75
N PHE A 448 -22.91 3.81 14.16
CA PHE A 448 -23.72 2.96 13.28
C PHE A 448 -24.36 3.78 12.16
N LYS A 449 -25.06 4.88 12.48
CA LYS A 449 -25.78 5.72 11.52
C LYS A 449 -24.89 6.23 10.39
N TYR A 450 -23.67 6.66 10.70
CA TYR A 450 -22.75 7.24 9.72
C TYR A 450 -21.67 6.27 9.24
N SER A 451 -21.70 5.03 9.73
CA SER A 451 -20.68 4.00 9.49
C SER A 451 -19.28 4.56 9.76
N LEU A 452 -19.08 5.07 10.97
CA LEU A 452 -17.79 5.61 11.40
C LEU A 452 -16.84 4.47 11.76
N SER A 453 -15.59 4.58 11.32
CA SER A 453 -14.51 3.72 11.78
C SER A 453 -13.84 4.39 12.98
N ASN A 454 -13.43 3.55 13.95
CA ASN A 454 -12.89 3.99 15.23
C ASN A 454 -11.55 3.32 15.50
N GLU A 455 -10.67 4.02 16.21
CA GLU A 455 -9.38 3.50 16.68
C GLU A 455 -9.04 4.12 18.04
N THR A 456 -8.23 3.42 18.83
CA THR A 456 -7.65 3.99 20.05
C THR A 456 -6.24 4.47 19.74
N LEU A 457 -5.99 5.77 19.91
CA LEU A 457 -4.66 6.35 19.76
C LEU A 457 -4.07 6.66 21.12
N VAL A 458 -2.78 6.39 21.32
CA VAL A 458 -2.03 6.88 22.48
C VAL A 458 -1.31 8.16 22.09
N VAL A 459 -1.63 9.27 22.74
CA VAL A 459 -1.05 10.58 22.46
C VAL A 459 -0.51 11.13 23.77
N ASN A 460 0.82 11.27 23.88
CA ASN A 460 1.51 11.69 25.11
C ASN A 460 1.10 10.84 26.33
N ASP A 461 1.16 9.52 26.21
CA ASP A 461 0.75 8.53 27.22
C ASP A 461 -0.74 8.55 27.61
N VAL A 462 -1.57 9.32 26.92
CA VAL A 462 -3.02 9.37 27.13
C VAL A 462 -3.74 8.61 26.03
N GLN A 463 -4.59 7.65 26.43
CA GLN A 463 -5.48 6.95 25.51
C GLN A 463 -6.61 7.87 25.06
N ARG A 464 -6.78 7.98 23.74
CA ARG A 464 -7.84 8.74 23.08
C ARG A 464 -8.63 7.81 22.18
N LEU A 465 -9.93 7.74 22.42
CA LEU A 465 -10.89 7.06 21.54
C LEU A 465 -11.24 8.00 20.38
N ILE A 466 -10.97 7.58 19.15
CA ILE A 466 -11.08 8.43 17.96
C ILE A 466 -12.02 7.79 16.94
N SER A 467 -12.91 8.59 16.36
CA SER A 467 -13.63 8.30 15.12
C SER A 467 -12.99 9.07 13.97
N HIS A 468 -13.21 8.63 12.73
CA HIS A 468 -12.86 9.43 11.56
C HIS A 468 -13.93 9.45 10.46
N VAL A 469 -13.85 10.44 9.57
CA VAL A 469 -14.65 10.58 8.36
C VAL A 469 -13.73 10.75 7.16
N PHE A 470 -13.97 9.99 6.09
CA PHE A 470 -13.31 10.17 4.81
C PHE A 470 -14.14 11.04 3.87
N ALA A 471 -13.54 12.10 3.35
CA ALA A 471 -14.09 13.03 2.37
C ALA A 471 -14.11 12.43 0.95
N MET A 472 -14.77 11.29 0.78
CA MET A 472 -14.98 10.66 -0.54
C MET A 472 -16.06 11.41 -1.33
N GLU A 473 -16.16 11.14 -2.63
CA GLU A 473 -17.05 11.90 -3.53
C GLU A 473 -18.55 11.89 -3.13
N HIS A 474 -19.01 10.83 -2.47
CA HIS A 474 -20.38 10.71 -1.98
C HIS A 474 -20.66 11.51 -0.69
N VAL A 475 -19.63 12.03 -0.02
CA VAL A 475 -19.78 12.81 1.21
C VAL A 475 -20.07 14.26 0.86
N THR A 476 -21.27 14.73 1.17
CA THR A 476 -21.73 16.10 0.88
C THR A 476 -21.68 17.01 2.12
N LYS A 477 -21.74 18.33 1.91
CA LYS A 477 -21.76 19.29 3.02
C LYS A 477 -22.98 19.08 3.91
N GLU A 478 -24.12 18.76 3.31
CA GLU A 478 -25.38 18.48 3.99
C GLU A 478 -25.25 17.27 4.91
N LEU A 479 -24.59 16.20 4.45
CA LEU A 479 -24.36 15.00 5.26
C LEU A 479 -23.44 15.28 6.45
N VAL A 480 -22.40 16.10 6.25
CA VAL A 480 -21.48 16.54 7.31
C VAL A 480 -22.20 17.43 8.34
N LEU A 481 -23.03 18.36 7.87
CA LEU A 481 -23.84 19.21 8.74
C LEU A 481 -24.88 18.40 9.52
N MET A 482 -25.49 17.39 8.90
CA MET A 482 -26.40 16.47 9.58
C MET A 482 -25.71 15.71 10.72
N LEU A 483 -24.48 15.22 10.50
CA LEU A 483 -23.67 14.62 11.55
C LEU A 483 -23.43 15.61 12.70
N ALA A 484 -23.01 16.84 12.39
CA ALA A 484 -22.76 17.87 13.40
C ALA A 484 -24.03 18.25 14.18
N GLU A 485 -25.19 18.34 13.51
CA GLU A 485 -26.49 18.58 14.14
C GLU A 485 -26.89 17.47 15.09
N ASP A 486 -26.69 16.21 14.71
CA ASP A 486 -27.03 15.08 15.56
C ASP A 486 -26.12 14.99 16.78
N VAL A 487 -24.84 15.30 16.63
CA VAL A 487 -23.92 15.47 17.78
C VAL A 487 -24.41 16.62 18.69
N MET A 488 -24.78 17.77 18.14
CA MET A 488 -25.32 18.91 18.92
C MET A 488 -26.60 18.54 19.68
N LYS A 489 -27.54 17.82 19.06
CA LYS A 489 -28.80 17.40 19.69
C LYS A 489 -28.56 16.48 20.88
N LEU A 490 -27.58 15.59 20.80
CA LEU A 490 -27.23 14.65 21.86
C LEU A 490 -26.29 15.26 22.93
N GLY A 491 -25.56 16.32 22.58
CA GLY A 491 -24.63 17.00 23.48
C GLY A 491 -23.60 16.02 24.07
N PRO A 492 -23.40 15.98 25.40
CA PRO A 492 -22.50 15.03 26.04
C PRO A 492 -22.78 13.55 25.72
N LYS A 493 -24.04 13.18 25.46
CA LYS A 493 -24.43 11.79 25.13
C LYS A 493 -24.02 11.37 23.73
N ALA A 494 -23.53 12.29 22.91
CA ALA A 494 -23.04 12.00 21.56
C ALA A 494 -21.70 11.23 21.58
N PHE A 495 -20.99 11.21 22.70
CA PHE A 495 -19.64 10.67 22.80
C PHE A 495 -19.62 9.37 23.57
N LYS A 496 -18.72 8.46 23.17
CA LYS A 496 -18.53 7.18 23.86
C LYS A 496 -17.89 7.35 25.23
N ASP A 497 -16.92 8.26 25.31
CA ASP A 497 -16.25 8.62 26.56
C ASP A 497 -15.88 10.11 26.54
N LEU A 498 -16.12 10.77 27.66
CA LEU A 498 -15.76 12.17 27.93
C LEU A 498 -14.61 12.30 28.94
N SER A 499 -14.10 11.18 29.46
CA SER A 499 -12.87 11.19 30.25
C SER A 499 -11.69 11.56 29.35
N ASP A 500 -10.82 12.44 29.85
CA ASP A 500 -9.57 12.80 29.16
C ASP A 500 -8.44 11.82 29.52
N GLY A 501 -8.80 10.55 29.76
CA GLY A 501 -7.87 9.47 30.03
C GLY A 501 -7.15 9.59 31.37
N THR A 502 -7.81 9.21 32.46
CA THR A 502 -7.13 8.64 33.64
C THR A 502 -7.70 7.25 33.86
N ALA A 503 -6.89 6.22 33.61
CA ALA A 503 -7.32 4.84 33.81
C ALA A 503 -7.51 4.54 35.31
N GLY A 504 -8.76 4.57 35.77
CA GLY A 504 -9.20 3.82 36.93
C GLY A 504 -9.57 2.39 36.51
N ALA A 505 -9.03 1.41 37.21
CA ALA A 505 -9.16 -0.01 36.93
C ALA A 505 -10.61 -0.54 36.89
N SER A 506 -10.77 -1.57 36.05
CA SER A 506 -11.73 -2.69 36.07
C SER A 506 -13.24 -2.39 36.03
N ASP A 507 -13.92 -3.06 35.09
CA ASP A 507 -15.04 -3.91 35.48
C ASP A 507 -15.31 -5.08 34.49
N GLY A 508 -15.33 -6.28 35.09
CA GLY A 508 -16.28 -7.37 34.82
C GLY A 508 -16.43 -7.94 33.41
N LEU A 509 -15.65 -8.97 33.08
CA LEU A 509 -15.98 -9.91 32.02
C LEU A 509 -17.10 -10.85 32.52
N THR A 510 -18.36 -10.60 32.17
CA THR A 510 -19.44 -11.57 32.39
C THR A 510 -19.46 -12.61 31.29
N THR A 511 -19.21 -13.86 31.68
CA THR A 511 -19.40 -15.09 30.89
C THR A 511 -20.88 -15.30 30.56
N MET A 512 -21.19 -15.59 29.30
CA MET A 512 -22.45 -16.24 28.93
C MET A 512 -22.17 -17.60 28.29
N ASP A 513 -22.76 -18.64 28.88
CA ASP A 513 -22.83 -19.99 28.34
C ASP A 513 -23.71 -20.01 27.08
N ALA A 514 -23.25 -20.70 26.04
CA ALA A 514 -24.01 -20.96 24.81
C ALA A 514 -24.44 -22.44 24.75
N PRO A 515 -25.67 -22.76 24.31
CA PRO A 515 -25.98 -24.07 23.75
C PRO A 515 -25.85 -24.06 22.22
N LEU A 516 -25.17 -25.09 21.69
CA LEU A 516 -25.15 -25.44 20.27
C LEU A 516 -26.53 -25.98 19.82
N VAL A 517 -27.17 -25.34 18.84
CA VAL A 517 -27.78 -25.98 17.65
C VAL A 517 -27.81 -24.93 16.52
N SER A 518 -27.45 -25.34 15.30
CA SER A 518 -27.28 -24.53 14.07
C SER A 518 -28.22 -23.31 13.92
N CYS A 519 -27.65 -22.11 13.87
CA CYS A 519 -28.33 -20.87 13.49
C CYS A 519 -27.31 -19.93 12.82
N VAL A 520 -27.65 -19.33 11.68
CA VAL A 520 -26.84 -18.26 11.06
C VAL A 520 -26.86 -17.08 12.04
N PRO A 521 -25.72 -16.65 12.63
CA PRO A 521 -25.77 -15.62 13.65
C PRO A 521 -26.15 -14.28 13.02
N PHE A 522 -27.34 -13.79 13.37
CA PHE A 522 -27.82 -12.43 13.13
C PHE A 522 -27.09 -11.44 14.06
N GLN A 523 -25.76 -11.36 13.92
CA GLN A 523 -24.94 -10.25 14.42
C GLN A 523 -24.09 -9.64 13.29
N GLY A 524 -24.47 -9.90 12.03
CA GLY A 524 -23.95 -9.17 10.89
C GLY A 524 -24.69 -7.84 10.73
N ARG A 525 -23.97 -6.72 10.89
CA ARG A 525 -24.45 -5.35 10.59
C ARG A 525 -24.49 -5.09 9.08
N GLY A 526 -25.03 -6.03 8.30
CA GLY A 526 -25.23 -5.91 6.86
C GLY A 526 -26.51 -5.14 6.54
N PHE A 527 -26.57 -4.56 5.34
CA PHE A 527 -27.67 -3.74 4.80
C PHE A 527 -29.06 -4.16 5.30
N SER A 528 -29.69 -3.33 6.14
CA SER A 528 -31.15 -3.26 6.23
C SER A 528 -31.61 -2.30 5.14
N GLY A 529 -32.02 -2.84 4.00
CA GLY A 529 -32.60 -2.05 2.92
C GLY A 529 -33.87 -1.35 3.39
N ASN A 530 -34.01 -0.07 3.05
CA ASN A 530 -35.28 0.61 2.83
C ASN A 530 -35.20 1.31 1.48
#